data_AF-A0A8C3N109-F1
#
_entry.id   AF-A0A8C3N109-F1
#
_cell.length_a   1.000
_cell.length_b   1.000
_cell.length_c   1.000
_cell.angle_alpha   90.00
_cell.angle_beta   90.00
_cell.angle_gamma   90.00
#
_symmetry.space_group_name_H-M   'P 1'
#
loop_
_entity.id
_entity.type
_entity.pdbx_description
1 polymer ?
#
loop_
_entity_poly.entity_id
_entity_poly.type
_entity_poly.pdbx_seq_one_letter_code
_entity_poly.pdbx_strand_id
1 'polypeptide(L)'
;MGDCELHTSCGIQKCTTDFVSFTSHLNAALDDFDLEFCKALRAYSVCTYRNSKVCRGNLVYHSAVLGIGDLMTQRNCTKNGPTSSTNSEMTHDLCNYSGHTEVRERQGGEKTPPPTYLFCGLFGDPHLRTFKDHFQTCKVEGAWPLIDNKYLSVQVTNVPVVPGSSATATNKITVIFKSYQDCTDQKVYQAMTDDLPAAFVDGTTSGGDENTRSFYIVEKVSGKYIEMHARYIGTTVYIRQLGHYLTLAIRMPQELVMAFEESQDLQLCLNGCPSSERIDQSGYLPLPVMGKLHPWGAASHPRSGYTLETATTKCHEKMLVKDIYFYSCVFDLLTTGDDNFMAAAHSALQDVEALHPSKENWHIFPRSGDNGVGRDSKFFVSLGLLCLIHVLYL
;
A
#
# COMPACT_ATOMS: atom_id res chain seq x y z
N MET A 1 -19.82 34.70 8.59
CA MET A 1 -19.50 35.62 7.49
C MET A 1 -18.05 35.34 7.11
N GLY A 2 -17.85 34.73 5.94
CA GLY A 2 -16.55 34.23 5.47
C GLY A 2 -16.71 32.94 4.66
N ASP A 3 -17.42 33.02 3.53
CA ASP A 3 -17.36 32.00 2.49
C ASP A 3 -15.99 32.10 1.81
N CYS A 4 -15.16 31.06 1.95
CA CYS A 4 -14.04 30.84 1.05
C CYS A 4 -14.59 30.17 -0.22
N GLU A 5 -14.99 30.96 -1.20
CA GLU A 5 -15.20 30.47 -2.56
C GLU A 5 -13.87 29.94 -3.10
N LEU A 6 -13.82 28.63 -3.37
CA LEU A 6 -12.72 27.98 -4.07
C LEU A 6 -12.70 28.52 -5.51
N HIS A 7 -11.87 29.53 -5.76
CA HIS A 7 -11.80 30.19 -7.06
C HIS A 7 -11.16 29.24 -8.07
N THR A 8 -11.97 28.54 -8.85
CA THR A 8 -11.51 27.76 -10.02
C THR A 8 -10.84 28.72 -11.00
N SER A 9 -9.58 28.46 -11.34
CA SER A 9 -8.80 29.35 -12.22
C SER A 9 -9.12 29.08 -13.70
N CYS A 10 -9.10 30.13 -14.51
CA CYS A 10 -9.38 30.03 -15.94
C CYS A 10 -8.33 29.18 -16.69
N GLY A 11 -8.74 28.05 -17.28
CA GLY A 11 -7.87 27.09 -17.96
C GLY A 11 -7.39 27.47 -19.37
N ILE A 12 -7.45 28.75 -19.76
CA ILE A 12 -7.13 29.18 -21.14
C ILE A 12 -5.70 28.86 -21.55
N GLN A 13 -4.72 28.99 -20.65
CA GLN A 13 -3.32 28.73 -20.97
C GLN A 13 -3.11 27.28 -21.44
N LYS A 14 -3.78 26.31 -20.79
CA LYS A 14 -3.74 24.90 -21.18
C LYS A 14 -4.31 24.70 -22.59
N CYS A 15 -5.48 25.28 -22.88
CA CYS A 15 -6.07 25.20 -24.23
C CYS A 15 -5.13 25.74 -25.32
N THR A 16 -4.43 26.85 -25.04
CA THR A 16 -3.45 27.43 -25.97
C THR A 16 -2.22 26.54 -26.15
N THR A 17 -1.67 26.01 -25.05
CA THR A 17 -0.51 25.10 -25.08
C THR A 17 -0.81 23.84 -25.89
N ASP A 18 -1.98 23.24 -25.69
CA ASP A 18 -2.40 22.05 -26.44
C ASP A 18 -2.50 22.34 -27.94
N PHE A 19 -3.09 23.48 -28.32
CA PHE A 19 -3.17 23.90 -29.72
C PHE A 19 -1.80 24.08 -30.37
N VAL A 20 -0.86 24.73 -29.67
CA VAL A 20 0.52 24.89 -30.15
C VAL A 20 1.20 23.54 -30.30
N SER A 21 1.00 22.61 -29.35
CA SER A 21 1.56 21.26 -29.43
C SER A 21 1.00 20.45 -30.61
N PHE A 22 -0.28 20.59 -30.94
CA PHE A 22 -0.88 19.89 -32.08
C PHE A 22 -0.41 20.45 -33.43
N THR A 23 0.06 21.69 -33.46
CA THR A 23 0.40 22.39 -34.70
C THR A 23 1.91 22.53 -34.92
N SER A 24 2.74 22.41 -33.89
CA SER A 24 4.21 22.60 -33.95
C SER A 24 4.93 21.61 -34.88
N HIS A 25 4.36 20.42 -35.10
CA HIS A 25 4.93 19.39 -35.96
C HIS A 25 4.35 19.37 -37.38
N LEU A 26 3.35 20.22 -37.67
CA LEU A 26 2.71 20.25 -38.98
C LEU A 26 3.60 20.99 -39.99
N ASN A 27 4.01 20.29 -41.05
CA ASN A 27 4.77 20.86 -42.14
C ASN A 27 3.83 21.39 -43.23
N ALA A 28 3.92 22.68 -43.54
CA ALA A 28 3.09 23.34 -44.55
C ALA A 28 3.31 22.85 -46.00
N ALA A 29 4.25 21.93 -46.22
CA ALA A 29 4.58 21.33 -47.52
C ALA A 29 3.90 19.97 -47.76
N LEU A 30 3.05 19.49 -46.86
CA LEU A 30 2.32 18.22 -46.97
C LEU A 30 0.84 18.45 -47.34
N ASP A 31 0.30 17.61 -48.22
CA ASP A 31 -1.08 17.68 -48.73
C ASP A 31 -2.17 17.54 -47.64
N ASP A 32 -1.81 17.11 -46.42
CA ASP A 32 -2.73 16.90 -45.29
C ASP A 32 -2.65 17.97 -44.19
N PHE A 33 -1.87 19.05 -44.41
CA PHE A 33 -1.67 20.11 -43.43
C PHE A 33 -2.98 20.76 -42.99
N ASP A 34 -3.82 21.17 -43.94
CA ASP A 34 -5.07 21.89 -43.63
C ASP A 34 -6.07 20.97 -42.90
N LEU A 35 -6.08 19.68 -43.19
CA LEU A 35 -6.93 18.72 -42.49
C LEU A 35 -6.54 18.58 -41.02
N GLU A 36 -5.25 18.35 -40.74
CA GLU A 36 -4.74 18.21 -39.37
C GLU A 36 -4.79 19.53 -38.58
N PHE A 37 -4.53 20.65 -39.26
CA PHE A 37 -4.67 21.97 -38.65
C PHE A 37 -6.13 22.29 -38.29
N CYS A 38 -7.08 21.96 -39.17
CA CYS A 38 -8.51 22.11 -38.87
C CYS A 38 -8.96 21.18 -37.73
N LYS A 39 -8.42 19.95 -37.63
CA LYS A 39 -8.65 19.07 -36.47
C LYS A 39 -8.16 19.74 -35.18
N ALA A 40 -6.99 20.37 -35.17
CA ALA A 40 -6.44 21.06 -34.01
C ALA A 40 -7.26 22.30 -33.61
N LEU A 41 -7.71 23.08 -34.60
CA LEU A 41 -8.58 24.24 -34.37
C LEU A 41 -9.94 23.86 -33.78
N ARG A 42 -10.56 22.76 -34.24
CA ARG A 42 -11.80 22.26 -33.64
C ARG A 42 -11.57 21.85 -32.18
N ALA A 43 -10.45 21.19 -31.87
CA ALA A 43 -10.12 20.82 -30.49
C ALA A 43 -9.96 22.06 -29.60
N TYR A 44 -9.27 23.09 -30.10
CA TYR A 44 -9.08 24.36 -29.39
C TYR A 44 -10.41 25.10 -29.16
N SER A 45 -11.31 25.07 -30.15
CA SER A 45 -12.67 25.62 -30.03
C SER A 45 -13.49 24.93 -28.94
N VAL A 46 -13.43 23.61 -28.84
CA VAL A 46 -14.13 22.85 -27.79
C VAL A 46 -13.55 23.13 -26.40
N CYS A 47 -12.21 23.19 -26.27
CA CYS A 47 -11.54 23.49 -25.00
C CYS A 47 -11.92 24.88 -24.46
N THR A 48 -11.91 25.89 -25.33
CA THR A 48 -12.32 27.26 -24.98
C THR A 48 -13.81 27.33 -24.65
N TYR A 49 -14.68 26.63 -25.37
CA TYR A 49 -16.11 26.59 -25.05
C TYR A 49 -16.39 26.02 -23.65
N ARG A 50 -15.70 24.93 -23.25
CA ARG A 50 -15.83 24.32 -21.90
C ARG A 50 -15.41 25.28 -20.77
N ASN A 51 -14.45 26.15 -21.03
CA ASN A 51 -13.95 27.12 -20.06
C ASN A 51 -14.73 28.45 -20.04
N SER A 52 -15.76 28.62 -20.87
CA SER A 52 -16.47 29.90 -21.08
C SER A 52 -17.02 30.56 -19.81
N LYS A 53 -17.53 29.78 -18.86
CA LYS A 53 -18.09 30.30 -17.60
C LYS A 53 -17.01 30.85 -16.67
N VAL A 54 -15.92 30.10 -16.50
CA VAL A 54 -14.82 30.42 -15.56
C VAL A 54 -13.89 31.49 -16.15
N CYS A 55 -13.76 31.56 -17.48
CA CYS A 55 -12.88 32.51 -18.17
C CYS A 55 -13.54 33.83 -18.59
N ARG A 56 -14.75 34.14 -18.12
CA ARG A 56 -15.54 35.29 -18.60
C ARG A 56 -14.81 36.64 -18.49
N GLY A 57 -13.99 36.83 -17.46
CA GLY A 57 -13.19 38.04 -17.23
C GLY A 57 -11.75 38.00 -17.75
N ASN A 58 -11.36 36.94 -18.47
CA ASN A 58 -9.97 36.77 -18.91
C ASN A 58 -9.78 37.31 -20.35
N LEU A 59 -8.91 38.30 -20.52
CA LEU A 59 -8.64 38.91 -21.84
C LEU A 59 -8.03 37.91 -22.84
N VAL A 60 -7.13 37.03 -22.37
CA VAL A 60 -6.48 36.01 -23.22
C VAL A 60 -7.51 35.03 -23.78
N TYR A 61 -8.53 34.69 -22.99
CA TYR A 61 -9.63 33.86 -23.44
C TYR A 61 -10.40 34.49 -24.60
N HIS A 62 -10.78 35.77 -24.47
CA HIS A 62 -11.53 36.45 -25.52
C HIS A 62 -10.69 36.61 -26.80
N SER A 63 -9.40 36.93 -26.67
CA SER A 63 -8.47 36.97 -27.79
C SER A 63 -8.35 35.61 -28.49
N ALA A 64 -8.30 34.52 -27.72
CA ALA A 64 -8.24 33.17 -28.26
C ALA A 64 -9.53 32.78 -29.01
N VAL A 65 -10.71 33.06 -28.44
CA VAL A 65 -12.00 32.76 -29.08
C VAL A 65 -12.15 33.49 -30.43
N LEU A 66 -11.73 34.77 -30.50
CA LEU A 66 -11.70 35.52 -31.75
C LEU A 66 -10.71 34.91 -32.75
N GLY A 67 -9.47 34.63 -32.31
CA GLY A 67 -8.45 34.03 -33.16
C GLY A 67 -8.85 32.65 -33.72
N ILE A 68 -9.56 31.83 -32.95
CA ILE A 68 -10.10 30.55 -33.42
C ILE A 68 -11.10 30.78 -34.56
N GLY A 69 -12.02 31.75 -34.41
CA GLY A 69 -13.01 32.08 -35.44
C GLY A 69 -12.36 32.54 -36.76
N ASP A 70 -11.33 33.39 -36.65
CA ASP A 70 -10.58 33.89 -37.81
C ASP A 70 -9.84 32.75 -38.50
N LEU A 71 -9.11 31.91 -37.76
CA LEU A 71 -8.34 30.79 -38.30
C LEU A 71 -9.25 29.73 -38.96
N MET A 72 -10.42 29.45 -38.38
CA MET A 72 -11.41 28.54 -38.97
C MET A 72 -11.92 29.07 -40.32
N THR A 73 -12.10 30.38 -40.44
CA THR A 73 -12.56 31.03 -41.68
C THR A 73 -11.45 31.07 -42.73
N GLN A 74 -10.23 31.46 -42.33
CA GLN A 74 -9.08 31.56 -43.24
C GLN A 74 -8.71 30.23 -43.90
N ARG A 75 -8.95 29.11 -43.20
CA ARG A 75 -8.59 27.76 -43.67
C ARG A 75 -9.79 26.93 -44.14
N ASN A 76 -10.97 27.53 -44.29
CA ASN A 76 -12.21 26.85 -44.68
C ASN A 76 -12.53 25.61 -43.84
N CYS A 77 -12.22 25.66 -42.54
CA CYS A 77 -12.48 24.56 -41.63
C CYS A 77 -13.97 24.43 -41.32
N THR A 78 -14.52 23.22 -41.44
CA THR A 78 -15.88 22.95 -40.97
C THR A 78 -15.95 22.99 -39.44
N LYS A 79 -17.01 23.55 -38.86
CA LYS A 79 -17.21 23.55 -37.39
C LYS A 79 -17.43 22.14 -36.83
N ASN A 80 -18.03 21.26 -37.62
CA ASN A 80 -18.27 19.87 -37.29
C ASN A 80 -17.22 18.98 -37.97
N GLY A 81 -16.69 18.00 -37.26
CA GLY A 81 -15.70 17.06 -37.78
C GLY A 81 -14.79 16.52 -36.68
N PRO A 82 -13.86 15.61 -37.01
CA PRO A 82 -12.91 15.07 -36.05
C PRO A 82 -12.04 16.19 -35.46
N THR A 83 -11.73 16.09 -34.18
CA THR A 83 -10.82 16.98 -33.46
C THR A 83 -9.46 16.32 -33.32
N SER A 84 -8.35 17.07 -33.36
CA SER A 84 -7.03 16.50 -33.06
C SER A 84 -7.08 16.02 -31.64
N SER A 85 -6.85 14.73 -31.49
CA SER A 85 -7.02 14.04 -30.23
C SER A 85 -5.66 13.90 -29.55
N THR A 86 -5.47 14.55 -28.41
CA THR A 86 -4.87 13.85 -27.26
C THR A 86 -5.82 12.78 -26.72
N ASN A 87 -7.12 12.88 -27.05
CA ASN A 87 -8.12 11.88 -26.72
C ASN A 87 -8.10 10.71 -27.70
N SER A 88 -7.08 9.87 -27.57
CA SER A 88 -7.43 8.45 -27.51
C SER A 88 -8.63 8.35 -26.56
N GLU A 89 -9.74 7.75 -26.99
CA GLU A 89 -10.64 7.09 -26.04
C GLU A 89 -9.88 5.89 -25.44
N MET A 90 -8.77 6.16 -24.77
CA MET A 90 -8.47 5.54 -23.50
C MET A 90 -9.11 6.47 -22.51
N THR A 91 -10.11 5.99 -21.78
CA THR A 91 -10.36 6.48 -20.43
C THR A 91 -9.04 6.36 -19.67
N HIS A 92 -8.20 7.40 -19.76
CA HIS A 92 -7.01 7.55 -18.97
C HIS A 92 -7.49 7.70 -17.54
N ASP A 93 -7.53 6.59 -16.82
CA ASP A 93 -7.77 6.61 -15.39
C ASP A 93 -6.46 7.10 -14.75
N LEU A 94 -6.20 8.41 -14.83
CA LEU A 94 -5.08 9.11 -14.20
C LEU A 94 -4.94 8.73 -12.71
N CYS A 95 -6.04 8.26 -12.14
CA CYS A 95 -6.22 7.88 -10.75
C CYS A 95 -6.26 6.37 -10.54
N ASN A 96 -5.70 5.61 -11.47
CA ASN A 96 -5.46 4.18 -11.33
C ASN A 96 -3.98 3.87 -11.56
N TYR A 97 -3.32 3.48 -10.48
CA TYR A 97 -1.89 3.15 -10.45
C TYR A 97 -1.51 2.05 -11.46
N SER A 98 -2.37 1.04 -11.65
CA SER A 98 -2.12 -0.04 -12.62
C SER A 98 -2.20 0.43 -14.08
N GLY A 99 -2.95 1.51 -14.36
CA GLY A 99 -3.04 2.11 -15.69
C GLY A 99 -1.74 2.82 -16.11
N HIS A 100 -0.98 3.36 -15.15
CA HIS A 100 0.31 4.01 -15.42
C HIS A 100 1.39 3.04 -15.89
N THR A 101 1.35 1.78 -15.44
CA THR A 101 2.32 0.75 -15.85
C THR A 101 2.08 0.20 -17.25
N GLU A 102 0.82 0.06 -17.69
CA GLU A 102 0.49 -0.44 -19.02
C GLU A 102 0.80 0.57 -20.15
N VAL A 103 0.78 1.88 -19.86
CA VAL A 103 1.06 2.94 -20.84
C VAL A 103 2.55 3.01 -21.19
N ARG A 104 3.43 2.76 -20.22
CA ARG A 104 4.89 2.69 -20.45
C ARG A 104 5.29 1.56 -21.39
N GLU A 105 4.59 0.43 -21.32
CA GLU A 105 4.82 -0.73 -22.20
C GLU A 105 4.40 -0.49 -23.66
N ARG A 106 3.40 0.37 -23.90
CA ARG A 106 2.87 0.63 -25.26
C ARG A 106 3.63 1.72 -26.03
N GLN A 107 4.45 2.53 -25.37
CA GLN A 107 5.26 3.59 -26.01
C GLN A 107 6.63 3.11 -26.54
N GLY A 108 6.85 1.80 -26.67
CA GLY A 108 8.05 1.24 -27.31
C GLY A 108 9.33 1.36 -26.48
N GLY A 109 9.23 1.77 -25.22
CA GLY A 109 10.30 1.65 -24.23
C GLY A 109 10.30 0.25 -23.62
N GLU A 110 11.49 -0.24 -23.24
CA GLU A 110 11.77 -1.47 -22.52
C GLU A 110 10.62 -1.91 -21.59
N LYS A 111 10.18 -3.18 -21.70
CA LYS A 111 9.10 -3.76 -20.87
C LYS A 111 9.37 -3.44 -19.41
N THR A 112 8.70 -2.42 -18.86
CA THR A 112 8.85 -2.13 -17.44
C THR A 112 8.22 -3.27 -16.67
N PRO A 113 8.97 -3.95 -15.78
CA PRO A 113 8.41 -5.05 -15.02
C PRO A 113 7.17 -4.58 -14.25
N PRO A 114 6.18 -5.46 -14.06
CA PRO A 114 4.99 -5.13 -13.28
C PRO A 114 5.40 -4.62 -11.89
N PRO A 115 4.62 -3.70 -11.30
CA PRO A 115 5.00 -3.08 -10.04
C PRO A 115 5.08 -4.15 -8.95
N THR A 116 6.22 -4.19 -8.25
CA THR A 116 6.40 -5.06 -7.09
C THR A 116 5.60 -4.50 -5.94
N TYR A 117 4.68 -5.30 -5.38
CA TYR A 117 3.94 -4.96 -4.17
C TYR A 117 4.66 -5.48 -2.93
N LEU A 118 4.45 -4.84 -1.79
CA LEU A 118 4.90 -5.28 -0.48
C LEU A 118 3.71 -5.39 0.47
N PHE A 119 3.86 -6.20 1.51
CA PHE A 119 2.83 -6.45 2.52
C PHE A 119 3.32 -6.05 3.91
N CYS A 120 2.48 -5.37 4.69
CA CYS A 120 2.69 -5.16 6.13
C CYS A 120 1.44 -5.61 6.89
N GLY A 121 1.61 -6.21 8.06
CA GLY A 121 0.49 -6.63 8.93
C GLY A 121 0.77 -6.40 10.41
N LEU A 122 -0.27 -6.06 11.16
CA LEU A 122 -0.26 -5.89 12.61
C LEU A 122 -1.48 -6.59 13.23
N PHE A 123 -1.26 -7.49 14.17
CA PHE A 123 -2.33 -8.26 14.83
C PHE A 123 -1.89 -8.75 16.20
N GLY A 124 -2.82 -9.20 17.04
CA GLY A 124 -2.48 -9.81 18.34
C GLY A 124 -1.69 -8.88 19.27
N ASP A 125 -0.71 -9.42 20.00
CA ASP A 125 0.15 -8.67 20.93
C ASP A 125 1.35 -8.02 20.23
N PRO A 126 1.17 -6.79 19.73
CA PRO A 126 1.13 -6.54 18.32
C PRO A 126 2.31 -7.22 17.62
N HIS A 127 1.96 -8.33 16.99
CA HIS A 127 2.77 -9.06 16.05
C HIS A 127 2.83 -8.29 14.74
N LEU A 128 4.02 -7.80 14.42
CA LEU A 128 4.31 -6.99 13.26
C LEU A 128 5.02 -7.82 12.19
N ARG A 129 4.41 -7.93 11.01
CA ARG A 129 5.10 -8.33 9.78
C ARG A 129 5.40 -7.07 8.97
N THR A 130 6.68 -6.77 8.81
CA THR A 130 7.15 -5.61 8.03
C THR A 130 7.09 -5.87 6.53
N PHE A 131 7.23 -4.80 5.72
CA PHE A 131 7.38 -4.85 4.27
C PHE A 131 8.60 -5.65 3.78
N LYS A 132 9.56 -5.94 4.67
CA LYS A 132 10.75 -6.77 4.39
C LYS A 132 10.53 -8.24 4.82
N ASP A 133 9.30 -8.62 5.14
CA ASP A 133 8.93 -9.93 5.69
C ASP A 133 9.62 -10.28 7.01
N HIS A 134 10.20 -9.29 7.72
CA HIS A 134 10.62 -9.51 9.10
C HIS A 134 9.40 -9.55 10.01
N PHE A 135 9.35 -10.59 10.84
CA PHE A 135 8.34 -10.77 11.85
C PHE A 135 8.90 -10.39 13.23
N GLN A 136 8.13 -9.59 13.98
CA GLN A 136 8.51 -9.08 15.29
C GLN A 136 7.31 -9.08 16.24
N THR A 137 7.57 -9.24 17.53
CA THR A 137 6.56 -9.06 18.58
C THR A 137 6.95 -7.88 19.44
N CYS A 138 6.04 -6.93 19.59
CA CYS A 138 6.38 -5.61 20.07
C CYS A 138 5.48 -5.16 21.21
N LYS A 139 6.05 -4.48 22.20
CA LYS A 139 5.27 -3.80 23.23
C LYS A 139 4.58 -2.58 22.63
N VAL A 140 5.34 -1.60 22.12
CA VAL A 140 4.87 -0.40 21.39
C VAL A 140 3.59 0.20 21.98
N GLU A 141 3.60 0.42 23.30
CA GLU A 141 2.47 1.00 24.04
C GLU A 141 2.25 2.46 23.61
N GLY A 142 0.99 2.89 23.51
CA GLY A 142 0.64 4.23 23.06
C GLY A 142 0.58 4.36 21.54
N ALA A 143 0.81 5.58 21.03
CA ALA A 143 0.66 5.91 19.61
C ALA A 143 1.95 5.69 18.82
N TRP A 144 1.89 4.92 17.73
CA TRP A 144 3.05 4.59 16.89
C TRP A 144 2.75 4.71 15.39
N PRO A 145 3.70 5.26 14.59
CA PRO A 145 3.58 5.31 13.14
C PRO A 145 3.96 3.96 12.51
N LEU A 146 3.00 3.34 11.83
CA LEU A 146 3.26 2.15 11.00
C LEU A 146 3.86 2.54 9.66
N ILE A 147 3.26 3.54 9.02
CA ILE A 147 3.68 4.10 7.74
C ILE A 147 3.65 5.60 7.89
N ASP A 148 4.68 6.28 7.42
CA ASP A 148 4.68 7.72 7.21
C ASP A 148 5.56 8.05 5.99
N ASN A 149 4.95 8.04 4.82
CA ASN A 149 5.61 8.35 3.55
C ASN A 149 4.89 9.48 2.82
N LYS A 150 5.32 9.84 1.60
CA LYS A 150 4.72 10.96 0.84
C LYS A 150 3.24 10.82 0.52
N TYR A 151 2.67 9.61 0.60
CA TYR A 151 1.30 9.31 0.13
C TYR A 151 0.35 8.87 1.24
N LEU A 152 0.87 8.22 2.28
CA LEU A 152 0.07 7.57 3.31
C LEU A 152 0.72 7.76 4.68
N SER A 153 -0.09 8.10 5.68
CA SER A 153 0.28 7.99 7.08
C SER A 153 -0.67 7.02 7.79
N VAL A 154 -0.12 6.03 8.48
CA VAL A 154 -0.87 5.04 9.26
C VAL A 154 -0.35 5.09 10.69
N GLN A 155 -1.24 5.38 11.62
CA GLN A 155 -0.94 5.45 13.05
C GLN A 155 -1.83 4.47 13.80
N VAL A 156 -1.24 3.73 14.73
CA VAL A 156 -1.96 2.83 15.63
C VAL A 156 -1.81 3.31 17.06
N THR A 157 -2.77 2.99 17.91
CA THR A 157 -2.62 3.09 19.37
C THR A 157 -2.76 1.71 19.98
N ASN A 158 -1.74 1.29 20.74
CA ASN A 158 -1.75 0.02 21.44
C ASN A 158 -1.90 0.26 22.95
N VAL A 159 -2.73 -0.56 23.59
CA VAL A 159 -3.00 -0.49 25.03
C VAL A 159 -2.66 -1.83 25.68
N PRO A 160 -2.18 -1.85 26.94
CA PRO A 160 -1.93 -3.10 27.65
C PRO A 160 -3.20 -3.95 27.75
N VAL A 161 -3.11 -5.24 27.42
CA VAL A 161 -4.25 -6.18 27.48
C VAL A 161 -4.64 -6.44 28.93
N VAL A 162 -3.64 -6.60 29.80
CA VAL A 162 -3.81 -6.67 31.26
C VAL A 162 -2.87 -5.67 31.94
N PRO A 163 -3.31 -4.95 32.98
CA PRO A 163 -2.47 -3.99 33.68
C PRO A 163 -1.14 -4.61 34.17
N GLY A 164 -0.02 -3.98 33.81
CA GLY A 164 1.32 -4.42 34.20
C GLY A 164 1.93 -5.53 33.35
N SER A 165 1.25 -6.04 32.32
CA SER A 165 1.84 -6.94 31.33
C SER A 165 2.58 -6.15 30.24
N SER A 166 3.59 -6.78 29.64
CA SER A 166 4.20 -6.31 28.40
C SER A 166 3.29 -6.48 27.19
N ALA A 167 2.23 -7.29 27.31
CA ALA A 167 1.29 -7.54 26.25
C ALA A 167 0.38 -6.35 26.01
N THR A 168 0.40 -5.82 24.79
CA THR A 168 -0.48 -4.76 24.33
C THR A 168 -1.36 -5.24 23.19
N ALA A 169 -2.33 -4.46 22.76
CA ALA A 169 -3.10 -4.74 21.55
C ALA A 169 -3.66 -3.44 20.98
N THR A 170 -3.88 -3.40 19.66
CA THR A 170 -4.33 -2.19 18.97
C THR A 170 -5.80 -1.90 19.26
N ASN A 171 -6.11 -0.72 19.79
CA ASN A 171 -7.49 -0.28 20.05
C ASN A 171 -7.93 0.92 19.18
N LYS A 172 -7.01 1.50 18.42
CA LYS A 172 -7.28 2.61 17.52
C LYS A 172 -6.36 2.55 16.31
N ILE A 173 -6.94 2.77 15.14
CA ILE A 173 -6.22 2.88 13.87
C ILE A 173 -6.65 4.21 13.23
N THR A 174 -5.68 4.99 12.78
CA THR A 174 -5.89 6.21 11.99
C THR A 174 -5.12 6.08 10.68
N VAL A 175 -5.81 6.24 9.55
CA VAL A 175 -5.21 6.18 8.22
C VAL A 175 -5.47 7.51 7.52
N ILE A 176 -4.41 8.20 7.12
CA ILE A 176 -4.46 9.47 6.41
C ILE A 176 -3.95 9.21 4.99
N PHE A 177 -4.87 9.25 4.04
CA PHE A 177 -4.59 9.27 2.62
C PHE A 177 -4.29 10.71 2.23
N LYS A 178 -3.02 11.03 1.96
CA LYS A 178 -2.59 12.39 1.61
C LYS A 178 -3.19 12.79 0.25
N SER A 179 -3.43 14.09 0.08
CA SER A 179 -4.00 14.61 -1.18
C SER A 179 -3.16 14.20 -2.37
N TYR A 180 -3.81 13.75 -3.44
CA TYR A 180 -3.16 13.39 -4.68
C TYR A 180 -3.79 14.18 -5.82
N GLN A 181 -2.95 14.97 -6.49
CA GLN A 181 -3.39 15.93 -7.50
C GLN A 181 -4.30 15.27 -8.54
N ASP A 182 -5.41 15.92 -8.83
CA ASP A 182 -6.43 15.50 -9.81
C ASP A 182 -7.18 14.18 -9.47
N CYS A 183 -6.92 13.55 -8.31
CA CYS A 183 -7.50 12.24 -7.96
C CYS A 183 -8.29 12.19 -6.68
N THR A 184 -7.77 12.76 -5.59
CA THR A 184 -8.50 12.82 -4.32
C THR A 184 -7.92 13.91 -3.44
N ASP A 185 -8.79 14.62 -2.75
CA ASP A 185 -8.41 15.40 -1.57
C ASP A 185 -7.93 14.48 -0.45
N GLN A 186 -7.31 15.06 0.57
CA GLN A 186 -6.90 14.30 1.75
C GLN A 186 -8.12 13.64 2.41
N LYS A 187 -8.01 12.34 2.70
CA LYS A 187 -9.04 11.58 3.41
C LYS A 187 -8.48 11.00 4.70
N VAL A 188 -9.23 11.13 5.78
CA VAL A 188 -8.88 10.62 7.09
C VAL A 188 -9.88 9.55 7.47
N TYR A 189 -9.38 8.36 7.73
CA TYR A 189 -10.13 7.24 8.30
C TYR A 189 -9.68 7.04 9.74
N GLN A 190 -10.63 6.78 10.63
CA GLN A 190 -10.34 6.44 12.01
C GLN A 190 -11.28 5.32 12.45
N ALA A 191 -10.71 4.31 13.11
CA ALA A 191 -11.43 3.24 13.77
C ALA A 191 -10.96 3.13 15.22
N MET A 192 -11.89 2.79 16.10
CA MET A 192 -11.61 2.44 17.49
C MET A 192 -12.30 1.11 17.83
N THR A 193 -11.93 0.53 18.97
CA THR A 193 -12.69 -0.59 19.52
C THR A 193 -14.17 -0.24 19.62
N ASP A 194 -15.01 -1.13 19.10
CA ASP A 194 -16.47 -1.03 19.04
C ASP A 194 -17.02 0.05 18.08
N ASP A 195 -16.14 0.70 17.31
CA ASP A 195 -16.47 1.69 16.30
C ASP A 195 -15.59 1.52 15.05
N LEU A 196 -16.04 0.64 14.13
CA LEU A 196 -15.41 0.39 12.84
C LEU A 196 -16.32 0.91 11.71
N PRO A 197 -16.26 2.21 11.37
CA PRO A 197 -17.15 2.82 10.39
C PRO A 197 -16.82 2.39 8.95
N ALA A 198 -17.83 2.36 8.09
CA ALA A 198 -17.65 2.16 6.65
C ALA A 198 -17.44 3.48 5.87
N ALA A 199 -16.98 4.54 6.55
CA ALA A 199 -16.84 5.89 6.02
C ALA A 199 -15.60 6.61 6.60
N PHE A 200 -15.14 7.65 5.93
CA PHE A 200 -14.15 8.60 6.45
C PHE A 200 -14.78 9.49 7.54
N VAL A 201 -13.92 10.22 8.27
CA VAL A 201 -14.35 11.14 9.34
C VAL A 201 -15.28 12.26 8.84
N ASP A 202 -15.23 12.58 7.56
CA ASP A 202 -16.10 13.56 6.89
C ASP A 202 -17.44 12.94 6.42
N GLY A 203 -17.68 11.66 6.69
CA GLY A 203 -18.88 10.91 6.31
C GLY A 203 -18.87 10.38 4.88
N THR A 204 -17.85 10.68 4.08
CA THR A 204 -17.76 10.16 2.70
C THR A 204 -17.28 8.71 2.68
N THR A 205 -17.68 7.94 1.68
CA THR A 205 -17.26 6.53 1.50
C THR A 205 -16.31 6.33 0.31
N SER A 206 -16.04 7.40 -0.43
CA SER A 206 -15.17 7.44 -1.60
C SER A 206 -14.43 8.76 -1.74
N GLY A 207 -13.29 8.73 -2.42
CA GLY A 207 -12.55 9.91 -2.86
C GLY A 207 -12.44 9.94 -4.39
N GLY A 208 -12.45 11.14 -4.97
CA GLY A 208 -12.44 11.38 -6.42
C GLY A 208 -13.82 11.65 -7.03
N ASP A 209 -13.84 12.02 -8.31
CA ASP A 209 -15.06 12.25 -9.10
C ASP A 209 -15.88 10.95 -9.24
N GLU A 210 -17.21 11.06 -9.37
CA GLU A 210 -18.15 9.93 -9.40
C GLU A 210 -17.81 8.90 -10.49
N ASN A 211 -17.15 9.35 -11.57
CA ASN A 211 -16.78 8.54 -12.72
C ASN A 211 -15.49 7.72 -12.56
N THR A 212 -14.55 8.10 -11.69
CA THR A 212 -13.23 7.44 -11.58
C THR A 212 -13.10 6.51 -10.37
N ARG A 213 -13.87 6.72 -9.28
CA ARG A 213 -13.82 5.89 -8.05
C ARG A 213 -12.37 5.50 -7.66
N SER A 214 -11.49 6.50 -7.65
CA SER A 214 -10.05 6.33 -7.38
C SER A 214 -9.80 5.80 -5.98
N PHE A 215 -10.75 6.02 -5.07
CA PHE A 215 -10.70 5.57 -3.69
C PHE A 215 -12.08 5.22 -3.15
N TYR A 216 -12.22 4.09 -2.44
CA TYR A 216 -13.46 3.70 -1.79
C TYR A 216 -13.25 2.77 -0.60
N ILE A 217 -14.21 2.79 0.33
CA ILE A 217 -14.34 1.85 1.46
C ILE A 217 -15.43 0.83 1.15
N VAL A 218 -15.16 -0.45 1.44
CA VAL A 218 -16.14 -1.53 1.37
C VAL A 218 -16.28 -2.17 2.74
N GLU A 219 -17.50 -2.18 3.28
CA GLU A 219 -17.82 -2.98 4.45
C GLU A 219 -18.05 -4.45 4.02
N LYS A 220 -17.22 -5.36 4.55
CA LYS A 220 -17.31 -6.80 4.28
C LYS A 220 -18.12 -7.54 5.34
N VAL A 221 -17.97 -7.13 6.59
CA VAL A 221 -18.74 -7.64 7.72
C VAL A 221 -19.13 -6.44 8.58
N SER A 222 -20.43 -6.31 8.83
CA SER A 222 -20.98 -5.12 9.47
C SER A 222 -20.30 -4.82 10.81
N GLY A 223 -19.71 -3.64 10.93
CA GLY A 223 -18.98 -3.17 12.11
C GLY A 223 -17.78 -4.02 12.53
N LYS A 224 -17.27 -4.92 11.67
CA LYS A 224 -16.20 -5.87 12.03
C LYS A 224 -15.11 -6.04 10.99
N TYR A 225 -15.37 -5.78 9.71
CA TYR A 225 -14.36 -5.87 8.67
C TYR A 225 -14.65 -4.89 7.55
N ILE A 226 -13.69 -4.01 7.30
CA ILE A 226 -13.70 -3.08 6.17
C ILE A 226 -12.43 -3.23 5.32
N GLU A 227 -12.58 -2.91 4.04
CA GLU A 227 -11.47 -2.80 3.10
C GLU A 227 -11.44 -1.39 2.49
N MET A 228 -10.28 -0.76 2.46
CA MET A 228 -10.05 0.50 1.78
C MET A 228 -9.19 0.26 0.53
N HIS A 229 -9.64 0.78 -0.61
CA HIS A 229 -9.03 0.55 -1.92
C HIS A 229 -8.61 1.87 -2.55
N ALA A 230 -7.36 2.29 -2.35
CA ALA A 230 -6.77 3.49 -2.93
C ALA A 230 -6.08 3.17 -4.25
N ARG A 231 -6.88 3.09 -5.33
CA ARG A 231 -6.42 2.72 -6.67
C ARG A 231 -5.36 3.66 -7.22
N TYR A 232 -5.46 4.95 -6.92
CA TYR A 232 -4.52 5.98 -7.42
C TYR A 232 -3.08 5.80 -6.91
N ILE A 233 -2.89 5.08 -5.80
CA ILE A 233 -1.57 4.71 -5.24
C ILE A 233 -1.41 3.19 -5.12
N GLY A 234 -2.24 2.40 -5.81
CA GLY A 234 -2.16 0.93 -5.80
C GLY A 234 -2.24 0.30 -4.40
N THR A 235 -2.84 0.99 -3.43
CA THR A 235 -2.76 0.59 -2.02
C THR A 235 -4.09 0.01 -1.54
N THR A 236 -4.01 -1.09 -0.78
CA THR A 236 -5.17 -1.74 -0.17
C THR A 236 -4.92 -1.88 1.33
N VAL A 237 -5.92 -1.53 2.14
CA VAL A 237 -5.85 -1.61 3.60
C VAL A 237 -7.05 -2.39 4.12
N TYR A 238 -6.80 -3.44 4.90
CA TYR A 238 -7.82 -4.22 5.61
C TYR A 238 -7.77 -3.88 7.09
N ILE A 239 -8.93 -3.61 7.69
CA ILE A 239 -9.07 -3.42 9.13
C ILE A 239 -10.19 -4.31 9.62
N ARG A 240 -9.90 -5.10 10.66
CA ARG A 240 -10.89 -5.96 11.31
C ARG A 240 -10.93 -5.69 12.81
N GLN A 241 -12.10 -5.86 13.42
CA GLN A 241 -12.24 -5.92 14.87
C GLN A 241 -12.49 -7.37 15.30
N LEU A 242 -11.62 -7.88 16.19
CA LEU A 242 -11.67 -9.22 16.76
C LEU A 242 -11.70 -9.08 18.28
N GLY A 243 -12.83 -9.42 18.90
CA GLY A 243 -13.07 -9.09 20.30
C GLY A 243 -13.02 -7.57 20.52
N HIS A 244 -12.11 -7.13 21.38
CA HIS A 244 -11.93 -5.72 21.74
C HIS A 244 -10.76 -5.03 21.03
N TYR A 245 -10.13 -5.68 20.05
CA TYR A 245 -8.92 -5.18 19.42
C TYR A 245 -9.02 -5.18 17.89
N LEU A 246 -8.18 -4.37 17.27
CA LEU A 246 -8.14 -4.16 15.83
C LEU A 246 -6.93 -4.89 15.23
N THR A 247 -7.12 -5.48 14.05
CA THR A 247 -6.04 -5.96 13.19
C THR A 247 -5.95 -5.10 11.94
N LEU A 248 -4.77 -5.05 11.34
CA LEU A 248 -4.47 -4.23 10.18
C LEU A 248 -3.60 -5.02 9.20
N ALA A 249 -3.94 -4.96 7.92
CA ALA A 249 -3.10 -5.48 6.84
C ALA A 249 -3.05 -4.50 5.67
N ILE A 250 -1.88 -4.32 5.08
CA ILE A 250 -1.62 -3.31 4.05
C ILE A 250 -0.85 -3.93 2.90
N ARG A 251 -1.33 -3.73 1.68
CA ARG A 251 -0.58 -3.96 0.44
C ARG A 251 -0.27 -2.62 -0.21
N MET A 252 1.00 -2.35 -0.51
CA MET A 252 1.44 -1.10 -1.11
C MET A 252 2.56 -1.33 -2.14
N PRO A 253 2.62 -0.58 -3.26
CA PRO A 253 3.71 -0.71 -4.22
C PRO A 253 5.06 -0.33 -3.60
N GLN A 254 6.11 -1.11 -3.88
CA GLN A 254 7.45 -0.94 -3.33
C GLN A 254 8.00 0.48 -3.56
N GLU A 255 7.81 1.04 -4.74
CA GLU A 255 8.30 2.39 -5.06
C GLU A 255 7.65 3.49 -4.21
N LEU A 256 6.37 3.31 -3.80
CA LEU A 256 5.67 4.26 -2.95
C LEU A 256 6.00 4.06 -1.48
N VAL A 257 6.25 2.81 -1.05
CA VAL A 257 6.76 2.50 0.29
C VAL A 257 8.11 3.19 0.51
N MET A 258 8.99 3.19 -0.49
CA MET A 258 10.33 3.76 -0.41
C MET A 258 10.37 5.29 -0.64
N ALA A 259 9.22 5.93 -0.89
CA ALA A 259 9.13 7.36 -1.15
C ALA A 259 8.82 8.15 0.15
N PHE A 260 9.79 8.19 1.07
CA PHE A 260 9.73 8.94 2.34
C PHE A 260 10.93 9.88 2.47
N GLU A 261 10.87 10.84 3.39
CA GLU A 261 11.95 11.76 3.72
C GLU A 261 12.82 11.23 4.86
N GLU A 262 14.09 11.65 4.96
CA GLU A 262 15.01 11.19 6.02
C GLU A 262 14.52 11.50 7.44
N SER A 263 13.67 12.53 7.60
CA SER A 263 13.02 12.89 8.86
C SER A 263 11.96 11.88 9.33
N GLN A 264 11.57 10.93 8.47
CA GLN A 264 10.52 9.93 8.70
C GLN A 264 11.14 8.55 8.99
N ASP A 265 12.15 8.50 9.85
CA ASP A 265 12.94 7.31 10.17
C ASP A 265 12.16 6.25 10.98
N LEU A 266 11.24 6.71 11.84
CA LEU A 266 10.37 5.86 12.63
C LEU A 266 9.13 5.43 11.85
N GLN A 267 9.21 4.26 11.21
CA GLN A 267 8.08 3.60 10.54
C GLN A 267 8.13 2.09 10.81
N LEU A 268 7.19 1.59 11.60
CA LEU A 268 7.19 0.18 12.03
C LEU A 268 7.12 -0.78 10.83
N CYS A 269 6.28 -0.51 9.82
CA CYS A 269 6.18 -1.38 8.64
C CYS A 269 7.48 -1.43 7.81
N LEU A 270 8.37 -0.45 7.91
CA LEU A 270 9.61 -0.41 7.12
C LEU A 270 10.83 -0.95 7.89
N ASN A 271 10.98 -0.50 9.15
CA ASN A 271 12.18 -0.73 9.96
C ASN A 271 11.93 -1.67 11.15
N GLY A 272 10.67 -2.00 11.42
CA GLY A 272 10.27 -2.74 12.61
C GLY A 272 10.27 -1.88 13.87
N CYS A 273 10.01 -2.52 15.00
CA CYS A 273 9.98 -1.89 16.31
C CYS A 273 11.41 -1.55 16.77
N PRO A 274 11.60 -0.44 17.51
CA PRO A 274 12.85 -0.16 18.20
C PRO A 274 13.26 -1.32 19.09
N SER A 275 14.56 -1.60 19.24
CA SER A 275 15.04 -2.75 20.01
C SER A 275 14.56 -2.75 21.48
N SER A 276 14.32 -1.57 22.07
CA SER A 276 13.75 -1.43 23.42
C SER A 276 12.28 -1.84 23.53
N GLU A 277 11.57 -1.87 22.40
CA GLU A 277 10.15 -2.21 22.32
C GLU A 277 9.93 -3.66 21.85
N ARG A 278 10.99 -4.41 21.55
CA ARG A 278 10.88 -5.81 21.10
C ARG A 278 10.74 -6.75 22.28
N ILE A 279 9.75 -7.63 22.21
CA ILE A 279 9.50 -8.72 23.16
C ILE A 279 10.25 -9.98 22.69
N ASP A 280 10.43 -10.15 21.37
CA ASP A 280 11.23 -11.24 20.82
C ASP A 280 12.74 -11.06 21.05
N GLN A 281 13.46 -12.17 21.17
CA GLN A 281 14.93 -12.18 21.16
C GLN A 281 15.41 -12.46 19.74
N SER A 282 15.67 -11.43 18.92
CA SER A 282 16.24 -11.58 17.58
C SER A 282 15.39 -12.44 16.62
N GLY A 283 14.07 -12.27 16.64
CA GLY A 283 13.13 -13.04 15.82
C GLY A 283 12.76 -14.42 16.38
N TYR A 284 13.23 -14.75 17.58
CA TYR A 284 12.71 -15.86 18.37
C TYR A 284 11.59 -15.34 19.27
N LEU A 285 10.35 -15.69 18.95
CA LEU A 285 9.25 -15.64 19.92
C LEU A 285 9.68 -16.51 21.11
N PRO A 286 9.82 -15.96 22.34
CA PRO A 286 10.12 -16.74 23.52
C PRO A 286 8.88 -17.54 23.91
N LEU A 287 8.50 -18.50 23.08
CA LEU A 287 7.56 -19.51 23.47
C LEU A 287 8.25 -20.34 24.55
N PRO A 288 7.55 -20.75 25.63
CA PRO A 288 8.08 -21.68 26.62
C PRO A 288 8.48 -23.07 26.05
N VAL A 289 8.47 -23.23 24.73
CA VAL A 289 8.72 -24.45 23.94
C VAL A 289 10.20 -24.85 23.88
N MET A 290 11.16 -24.01 24.27
CA MET A 290 12.59 -24.37 24.26
C MET A 290 13.27 -24.25 25.63
N GLY A 291 12.83 -25.04 26.61
CA GLY A 291 13.71 -25.69 27.61
C GLY A 291 14.63 -24.85 28.51
N LYS A 292 14.58 -23.51 28.50
CA LYS A 292 15.34 -22.66 29.41
C LYS A 292 14.45 -21.55 29.94
N LEU A 293 13.88 -21.81 31.11
CA LEU A 293 13.32 -20.80 31.99
C LEU A 293 14.37 -19.69 32.18
N HIS A 294 14.18 -18.53 31.56
CA HIS A 294 14.76 -17.30 32.08
C HIS A 294 13.67 -16.62 32.90
N PRO A 295 13.96 -16.23 34.16
CA PRO A 295 12.98 -15.62 35.04
C PRO A 295 12.75 -14.18 34.58
N TRP A 296 11.91 -13.99 33.57
CA TRP A 296 11.29 -12.70 33.36
C TRP A 296 10.25 -12.52 34.45
N GLY A 297 10.64 -11.68 35.41
CA GLY A 297 9.78 -10.99 36.36
C GLY A 297 8.69 -11.85 36.98
N ALA A 298 8.91 -12.28 38.22
CA ALA A 298 7.85 -12.68 39.13
C ALA A 298 6.87 -11.51 39.36
N ALA A 299 6.03 -11.21 38.37
CA ALA A 299 4.70 -10.70 38.61
C ALA A 299 3.82 -11.93 38.75
N SER A 300 3.24 -12.10 39.94
CA SER A 300 2.22 -13.07 40.25
C SER A 300 1.04 -12.90 39.28
N HIS A 301 1.11 -13.53 38.10
CA HIS A 301 0.00 -13.55 37.18
C HIS A 301 -1.06 -14.51 37.76
N PRO A 302 -2.30 -14.04 37.99
CA PRO A 302 -3.40 -14.94 38.31
C PRO A 302 -3.50 -15.93 37.16
N ARG A 303 -3.51 -17.24 37.48
CA ARG A 303 -3.65 -18.39 36.56
C ARG A 303 -4.03 -17.96 35.13
N SER A 304 -3.04 -17.86 34.24
CA SER A 304 -3.30 -17.91 32.81
C SER A 304 -4.21 -19.11 32.55
N GLY A 305 -5.36 -18.90 31.91
CA GLY A 305 -6.34 -19.96 31.66
C GLY A 305 -5.79 -21.08 30.77
N TYR A 306 -4.70 -20.80 30.06
CA TYR A 306 -4.09 -21.71 29.10
C TYR A 306 -2.72 -22.23 29.58
N THR A 307 -2.55 -23.55 29.52
CA THR A 307 -1.23 -24.19 29.47
C THR A 307 -0.73 -24.22 28.03
N LEU A 308 0.59 -24.43 27.83
CA LEU A 308 1.18 -24.58 26.49
C LEU A 308 0.46 -25.65 25.65
N GLU A 309 0.10 -26.78 26.26
CA GLU A 309 -0.62 -27.86 25.59
C GLU A 309 -2.02 -27.40 25.15
N THR A 310 -2.80 -26.80 26.06
CA THR A 310 -4.14 -26.32 25.74
C THR A 310 -4.14 -25.19 24.69
N ALA A 311 -3.18 -24.26 24.76
CA ALA A 311 -3.01 -23.20 23.78
C ALA A 311 -2.63 -23.75 22.41
N THR A 312 -1.68 -24.70 22.37
CA THR A 312 -1.26 -25.39 21.14
C THR A 312 -2.43 -26.09 20.47
N THR A 313 -3.21 -26.86 21.24
CA THR A 313 -4.42 -27.53 20.75
C THR A 313 -5.44 -26.52 20.23
N LYS A 314 -5.68 -25.44 20.98
CA LYS A 314 -6.65 -24.41 20.63
C LYS A 314 -6.29 -23.71 19.31
N CYS A 315 -5.04 -23.28 19.15
CA CYS A 315 -4.57 -22.66 17.90
C CYS A 315 -4.63 -23.63 16.71
N HIS A 316 -4.42 -24.93 16.96
CA HIS A 316 -4.52 -25.96 15.92
C HIS A 316 -5.95 -26.18 15.39
N GLU A 317 -6.99 -25.72 16.08
CA GLU A 317 -8.38 -25.79 15.59
C GLU A 317 -8.60 -24.99 14.29
N LYS A 318 -7.83 -23.92 14.09
CA LYS A 318 -7.95 -23.02 12.93
C LYS A 318 -6.69 -22.87 12.09
N MET A 319 -5.52 -23.19 12.65
CA MET A 319 -4.22 -23.07 11.98
C MET A 319 -3.46 -24.39 12.05
N LEU A 320 -3.43 -25.12 10.93
CA LEU A 320 -2.77 -26.43 10.84
C LEU A 320 -1.24 -26.30 10.67
N VAL A 321 -0.80 -25.23 10.01
CA VAL A 321 0.62 -24.96 9.75
C VAL A 321 1.23 -24.30 10.98
N LYS A 322 2.33 -24.86 11.49
CA LYS A 322 3.10 -24.32 12.63
C LYS A 322 4.08 -23.24 12.17
N ASP A 323 3.55 -22.16 11.61
CA ASP A 323 4.29 -20.97 11.21
C ASP A 323 4.21 -19.87 12.28
N ILE A 324 4.70 -18.67 11.97
CA ILE A 324 4.61 -17.50 12.85
C ILE A 324 3.18 -17.20 13.30
N TYR A 325 2.14 -17.39 12.49
CA TYR A 325 0.76 -17.05 12.86
C TYR A 325 0.24 -18.02 13.92
N PHE A 326 0.54 -19.31 13.74
CA PHE A 326 0.28 -20.32 14.76
C PHE A 326 1.01 -20.02 16.07
N TYR A 327 2.30 -19.70 16.00
CA TYR A 327 3.11 -19.44 17.20
C TYR A 327 2.74 -18.13 17.90
N SER A 328 2.31 -17.13 17.14
CA SER A 328 1.71 -15.89 17.65
C SER A 328 0.45 -16.18 18.44
N CYS A 329 -0.48 -16.97 17.87
CA CYS A 329 -1.68 -17.42 18.59
C CYS A 329 -1.34 -18.10 19.91
N VAL A 330 -0.38 -19.02 19.92
CA VAL A 330 0.02 -19.72 21.15
C VAL A 330 0.59 -18.74 22.18
N PHE A 331 1.44 -17.81 21.74
CA PHE A 331 2.01 -16.78 22.60
C PHE A 331 0.92 -15.87 23.21
N ASP A 332 -0.01 -15.39 22.39
CA ASP A 332 -1.10 -14.53 22.82
C ASP A 332 -2.01 -15.23 23.83
N LEU A 333 -2.43 -16.48 23.57
CA LEU A 333 -3.28 -17.24 24.50
C LEU A 333 -2.59 -17.47 25.85
N LEU A 334 -1.29 -17.75 25.85
CA LEU A 334 -0.52 -17.93 27.08
C LEU A 334 -0.42 -16.64 27.90
N THR A 335 -0.23 -15.51 27.22
CA THR A 335 0.04 -14.22 27.84
C THR A 335 -1.23 -13.49 28.27
N THR A 336 -2.31 -13.61 27.49
CA THR A 336 -3.56 -12.85 27.69
C THR A 336 -4.68 -13.69 28.27
N GLY A 337 -4.74 -14.98 27.93
CA GLY A 337 -5.88 -15.85 28.23
C GLY A 337 -7.14 -15.56 27.42
N ASP A 338 -7.08 -14.74 26.37
CA ASP A 338 -8.24 -14.32 25.57
C ASP A 338 -8.32 -15.07 24.23
N ASP A 339 -9.39 -15.85 24.04
CA ASP A 339 -9.68 -16.64 22.84
C ASP A 339 -9.78 -15.80 21.55
N ASN A 340 -10.08 -14.51 21.65
CA ASN A 340 -10.17 -13.63 20.48
C ASN A 340 -8.83 -13.49 19.75
N PHE A 341 -7.71 -13.70 20.42
CA PHE A 341 -6.38 -13.67 19.79
C PHE A 341 -6.15 -14.83 18.83
N MET A 342 -6.82 -15.98 19.03
CA MET A 342 -6.83 -17.05 18.03
C MET A 342 -7.51 -16.58 16.73
N ALA A 343 -8.63 -15.88 16.85
CA ALA A 343 -9.32 -15.30 15.70
C ALA A 343 -8.49 -14.20 15.02
N ALA A 344 -7.77 -13.38 15.80
CA ALA A 344 -6.86 -12.37 15.28
C ALA A 344 -5.72 -12.99 14.45
N ALA A 345 -5.01 -13.99 14.99
CA ALA A 345 -3.95 -14.69 14.26
C ALA A 345 -4.46 -15.42 13.01
N HIS A 346 -5.62 -16.08 13.10
CA HIS A 346 -6.23 -16.73 11.93
C HIS A 346 -6.63 -15.72 10.85
N SER A 347 -7.20 -14.58 11.23
CA SER A 347 -7.54 -13.52 10.28
C SER A 347 -6.31 -12.88 9.64
N ALA A 348 -5.21 -12.73 10.39
CA ALA A 348 -3.94 -12.23 9.84
C ALA A 348 -3.35 -13.17 8.79
N LEU A 349 -3.46 -14.50 8.98
CA LEU A 349 -3.10 -15.47 7.95
C LEU A 349 -3.96 -15.30 6.69
N GLN A 350 -5.28 -15.16 6.84
CA GLN A 350 -6.18 -14.89 5.70
C GLN A 350 -5.84 -13.59 4.97
N ASP A 351 -5.49 -12.53 5.71
CA ASP A 351 -5.14 -11.24 5.12
C ASP A 351 -3.83 -11.33 4.31
N VAL A 352 -2.86 -12.14 4.77
CA VAL A 352 -1.62 -12.41 4.02
C VAL A 352 -1.90 -13.20 2.76
N GLU A 353 -2.75 -14.22 2.83
CA GLU A 353 -3.18 -14.99 1.66
C GLU A 353 -3.88 -14.10 0.61
N ALA A 354 -4.60 -13.08 1.06
CA ALA A 354 -5.31 -12.14 0.18
C ALA A 354 -4.42 -11.04 -0.41
N LEU A 355 -3.44 -10.53 0.36
CA LEU A 355 -2.71 -9.31 0.03
C LEU A 355 -1.24 -9.53 -0.32
N HIS A 356 -0.59 -10.58 0.19
CA HIS A 356 0.83 -10.81 -0.05
C HIS A 356 1.08 -11.31 -1.49
N PRO A 357 2.00 -10.68 -2.25
CA PRO A 357 2.16 -10.96 -3.69
C PRO A 357 2.78 -12.32 -4.01
N SER A 358 3.61 -12.86 -3.11
CA SER A 358 4.31 -14.14 -3.28
C SER A 358 3.74 -15.19 -2.31
N LYS A 359 3.28 -16.32 -2.84
CA LYS A 359 2.75 -17.43 -2.05
C LYS A 359 3.82 -18.15 -1.25
N GLU A 360 5.06 -18.15 -1.76
CA GLU A 360 6.20 -18.77 -1.09
C GLU A 360 6.49 -18.11 0.27
N ASN A 361 6.14 -16.84 0.42
CA ASN A 361 6.34 -16.06 1.65
C ASN A 361 5.10 -15.99 2.54
N TRP A 362 4.00 -16.69 2.22
CA TRP A 362 2.81 -16.66 3.08
C TRP A 362 3.12 -17.21 4.48
N HIS A 363 3.90 -18.29 4.54
CA HIS A 363 4.31 -18.93 5.78
C HIS A 363 5.76 -18.58 6.11
N ILE A 364 5.99 -18.05 7.31
CA ILE A 364 7.33 -17.86 7.85
C ILE A 364 7.51 -18.88 8.97
N PHE A 365 8.52 -19.73 8.86
CA PHE A 365 8.82 -20.73 9.89
C PHE A 365 9.90 -20.21 10.83
N PRO A 366 9.79 -20.47 12.15
CA PRO A 366 10.88 -20.15 13.07
C PRO A 366 12.16 -20.85 12.62
N ARG A 367 13.29 -20.14 12.73
CA ARG A 367 14.60 -20.78 12.51
C ARG A 367 14.75 -21.88 13.57
N SER A 368 14.91 -23.11 13.12
CA SER A 368 15.37 -24.20 13.99
C SER A 368 16.64 -23.71 14.67
N GLY A 369 16.67 -23.69 16.01
CA GLY A 369 17.86 -23.33 16.76
C GLY A 369 19.04 -24.13 16.20
N ASP A 370 20.02 -23.41 15.66
CA ASP A 370 21.24 -23.99 15.14
C ASP A 370 21.94 -24.66 16.32
N ASN A 371 21.79 -25.98 16.45
CA ASN A 371 22.72 -26.79 17.19
C ASN A 371 24.04 -26.67 16.44
N GLY A 372 24.86 -25.69 16.85
CA GLY A 372 26.21 -25.52 16.37
C GLY A 372 26.98 -26.83 16.45
N VAL A 373 27.09 -27.49 15.31
CA VAL A 373 28.18 -28.41 14.97
C VAL A 373 28.53 -28.09 13.52
N GLY A 374 29.74 -27.57 13.34
CA GLY A 374 30.16 -26.84 12.16
C GLY A 374 29.93 -27.54 10.82
N ARG A 375 29.55 -26.74 9.82
CA ARG A 375 29.60 -27.11 8.41
C ARG A 375 30.47 -26.15 7.61
N ASP A 376 31.68 -25.91 8.12
CA ASP A 376 32.81 -25.51 7.31
C ASP A 376 33.67 -26.75 7.02
N SER A 377 33.33 -27.43 5.94
CA SER A 377 34.27 -28.26 5.19
C SER A 377 33.80 -28.29 3.75
N LYS A 378 34.28 -27.31 2.98
CA LYS A 378 34.28 -27.32 1.53
C LYS A 378 35.10 -28.54 1.08
N PHE A 379 34.45 -29.66 0.80
CA PHE A 379 35.06 -30.73 0.02
C PHE A 379 35.17 -30.26 -1.44
N PHE A 380 36.27 -29.59 -1.74
CA PHE A 380 36.77 -29.49 -3.11
C PHE A 380 37.24 -30.89 -3.53
N VAL A 381 36.45 -31.58 -4.36
CA VAL A 381 36.88 -32.78 -5.06
C VAL A 381 37.83 -32.34 -6.17
N SER A 382 39.12 -32.29 -5.86
CA SER A 382 40.18 -32.16 -6.86
C SER A 382 40.35 -33.51 -7.56
N LEU A 383 39.88 -33.61 -8.79
CA LEU A 383 40.08 -34.75 -9.68
C LEU A 383 41.55 -34.74 -10.17
N GLY A 384 42.46 -35.26 -9.34
CA GLY A 384 43.85 -35.50 -9.73
C GLY A 384 43.97 -36.80 -10.50
N LEU A 385 44.05 -36.72 -11.84
CA LEU A 385 44.43 -37.84 -12.70
C LEU A 385 45.88 -38.24 -12.38
N LEU A 386 46.07 -39.40 -11.76
CA LEU A 386 47.34 -40.10 -11.66
C LEU A 386 47.69 -40.71 -13.03
N CYS A 387 48.63 -40.10 -13.74
CA CYS A 387 49.37 -40.75 -14.83
C CYS A 387 50.27 -41.85 -14.23
N LEU A 388 49.82 -43.10 -14.35
CA LEU A 388 50.64 -44.30 -14.18
C LEU A 388 51.68 -44.38 -15.32
N ILE A 389 52.94 -44.07 -15.00
CA ILE A 389 54.07 -44.46 -15.86
C ILE A 389 54.40 -45.91 -15.52
N HIS A 390 54.03 -46.81 -16.44
CA HIS A 390 54.60 -48.15 -16.53
C HIS A 390 56.07 -48.06 -16.96
N VAL A 391 56.99 -48.55 -16.13
CA VAL A 391 58.30 -49.01 -16.57
C VAL A 391 58.44 -50.45 -16.12
N LEU A 392 58.46 -51.37 -17.09
CA LEU A 392 59.25 -52.61 -17.06
C LEU A 392 59.12 -53.32 -18.41
N TYR A 393 60.14 -53.15 -19.24
CA TYR A 393 60.59 -54.17 -20.19
C TYR A 393 62.11 -54.26 -20.09
N LEU A 394 62.56 -55.34 -19.47
CA LEU A 394 63.76 -56.10 -19.82
C LEU A 394 63.40 -57.57 -19.61
#